data_AF-A0A7C4VVB5-F1
#
_entry.id   AF-A0A7C4VVB5-F1
#
_cell.length_a   1.000
_cell.length_b   1.000
_cell.length_c   1.000
_cell.angle_alpha   90.00
_cell.angle_beta   90.00
_cell.angle_gamma   90.00
#
_symmetry.space_group_name_H-M   'P 1'
#
loop_
_entity.id
_entity.type
_entity.pdbx_description
1 polymer ?
#
loop_
_entity_poly.entity_id
_entity_poly.type
_entity_poly.pdbx_seq_one_letter_code
_entity_poly.pdbx_strand_id
1 'polypeptide(L)'
;MSFEQTKLLLLILGLTLISGLADAQGAIHAAKIWQGDKLIWVEVGKAVLGFTIGISTFFIVIKYMNALGIVAPEIQTITWFSMMIVGVALFSGAFFTWRWTEQAVAVGVLAGIGWLLFRTGG
;
A
#
# COMPACT_ATOMS: atom_id res chain seq x y z
N MET A 1 24.39 -10.64 -0.81
CA MET A 1 23.40 -10.35 -1.85
C MET A 1 24.14 -10.01 -3.13
N SER A 2 23.81 -10.63 -4.26
CA SER A 2 24.46 -10.31 -5.54
C SER A 2 23.98 -8.95 -6.06
N PHE A 3 24.75 -8.33 -6.97
CA PHE A 3 24.36 -7.07 -7.61
C PHE A 3 22.98 -7.12 -8.28
N GLU A 4 22.66 -8.26 -8.91
CA GLU A 4 21.36 -8.49 -9.54
C GLU A 4 20.22 -8.61 -8.52
N GLN A 5 20.46 -9.27 -7.38
CA GLN A 5 19.48 -9.32 -6.29
C GLN A 5 19.20 -7.93 -5.72
N THR A 6 20.21 -7.07 -5.60
CA THR A 6 20.03 -5.67 -5.16
C THR A 6 19.17 -4.87 -6.12
N LYS A 7 19.41 -4.99 -7.43
CA LYS A 7 18.56 -4.34 -8.44
C LYS A 7 17.11 -4.80 -8.37
N LEU A 8 16.88 -6.10 -8.22
CA LEU A 8 15.54 -6.67 -8.10
C LEU A 8 14.84 -6.16 -6.84
N LEU A 9 15.54 -6.09 -5.70
CA LEU A 9 15.00 -5.55 -4.47
C LEU A 9 14.59 -4.08 -4.63
N LEU A 10 15.44 -3.24 -5.22
CA LEU A 10 15.13 -1.84 -5.47
C LEU A 10 13.94 -1.69 -6.42
N LEU A 11 13.85 -2.53 -7.44
CA LEU A 11 12.70 -2.56 -8.36
C LEU A 11 11.41 -2.94 -7.61
N ILE A 12 11.45 -3.97 -6.77
CA ILE A 12 10.31 -4.39 -5.94
C ILE A 12 9.86 -3.23 -5.04
N LEU A 13 10.78 -2.58 -4.34
CA LEU A 13 10.46 -1.45 -3.47
C LEU A 13 9.84 -0.28 -4.25
N GLY A 14 10.43 0.09 -5.39
CA GLY A 14 9.91 1.16 -6.24
C GLY A 14 8.52 0.87 -6.79
N LEU A 15 8.31 -0.35 -7.30
CA LEU A 15 7.01 -0.77 -7.83
C LEU A 15 5.96 -0.93 -6.72
N THR A 16 6.34 -1.41 -5.53
CA THR A 16 5.44 -1.48 -4.37
C THR A 16 5.00 -0.09 -3.95
N LEU A 17 5.92 0.88 -3.94
CA LEU A 17 5.60 2.26 -3.63
C LEU A 17 4.61 2.84 -4.64
N ILE A 18 4.87 2.67 -5.94
CA ILE A 18 3.95 3.13 -7.00
C ILE A 18 2.57 2.48 -6.85
N SER A 19 2.55 1.16 -6.64
CA SER A 19 1.34 0.37 -6.47
C SER A 19 0.50 0.85 -5.27
N GLY A 20 1.10 0.87 -4.08
CA GLY A 20 0.41 1.28 -2.86
C GLY A 20 -0.03 2.74 -2.89
N LEU A 21 0.76 3.66 -3.45
CA LEU A 21 0.36 5.07 -3.58
C LEU A 21 -0.78 5.26 -4.59
N ALA A 22 -0.83 4.46 -5.67
CA ALA A 22 -1.95 4.48 -6.62
C ALA A 22 -3.23 3.96 -5.96
N ASP A 23 -3.16 2.86 -5.20
CA ASP A 23 -4.30 2.35 -4.43
C ASP A 23 -4.75 3.33 -3.34
N ALA A 24 -3.81 4.05 -2.72
CA ALA A 24 -4.13 5.11 -1.75
C ALA A 24 -4.95 6.25 -2.39
N GLN A 25 -4.56 6.70 -3.58
CA GLN A 25 -5.36 7.66 -4.35
C GLN A 25 -6.74 7.09 -4.72
N GLY A 26 -6.77 5.82 -5.12
CA GLY A 26 -8.01 5.07 -5.35
C GLY A 26 -8.95 5.15 -4.15
N ALA A 27 -8.43 4.88 -2.95
CA ALA A 27 -9.17 4.92 -1.69
C ALA A 27 -9.66 6.33 -1.32
N ILE A 28 -8.82 7.36 -1.52
CA ILE A 28 -9.20 8.75 -1.22
C ILE A 28 -10.35 9.23 -2.12
N HIS A 29 -10.34 8.85 -3.39
CA HIS A 29 -11.45 9.16 -4.31
C HIS A 29 -12.67 8.29 -4.01
N ALA A 30 -12.47 7.01 -3.63
CA ALA A 30 -13.55 6.12 -3.24
C ALA A 30 -14.38 6.67 -2.07
N ALA A 31 -13.71 7.30 -1.09
CA ALA A 31 -14.37 7.95 0.05
C ALA A 31 -15.30 9.13 -0.35
N LYS A 32 -15.20 9.62 -1.59
CA LYS A 32 -15.97 10.77 -2.11
C LYS A 32 -17.02 10.38 -3.16
N ILE A 33 -17.16 9.08 -3.46
CA ILE A 33 -18.05 8.56 -4.49
C ILE A 33 -19.53 8.89 -4.20
N TRP A 34 -19.93 8.89 -2.93
CA TRP A 34 -21.27 9.25 -2.50
C TRP A 34 -21.25 10.59 -1.76
N GLN A 35 -22.09 11.53 -2.19
CA GLN A 35 -22.31 12.80 -1.49
C GLN A 35 -23.82 13.00 -1.32
N GLY A 36 -24.31 12.76 -0.10
CA GLY A 36 -25.73 12.48 0.12
C GLY A 36 -26.15 11.21 -0.62
N ASP A 37 -27.32 11.23 -1.24
CA ASP A 37 -27.85 10.09 -2.04
C ASP A 37 -27.41 10.13 -3.51
N LYS A 38 -26.44 10.98 -3.86
CA LYS A 38 -25.97 11.14 -5.24
C LYS A 38 -24.61 10.49 -5.45
N LEU A 39 -24.53 9.70 -6.51
CA LEU A 39 -23.30 9.09 -6.98
C LEU A 39 -22.50 10.09 -7.83
N ILE A 40 -21.27 10.37 -7.41
CA ILE A 40 -20.34 11.27 -8.09
C ILE A 40 -19.43 10.47 -9.03
N TRP A 41 -19.86 10.30 -10.28
CA TRP A 41 -19.18 9.46 -11.28
C TRP A 41 -17.72 9.84 -11.56
N VAL A 42 -17.37 11.11 -11.44
CA VAL A 42 -15.98 11.57 -11.59
C VAL A 42 -15.09 10.93 -10.53
N GLU A 43 -15.56 10.83 -9.28
CA GLU A 43 -14.81 10.20 -8.20
C GLU A 43 -14.77 8.68 -8.37
N VAL A 44 -15.82 8.07 -8.92
CA VAL A 44 -15.81 6.64 -9.32
C VAL A 44 -14.70 6.39 -10.34
N GLY A 45 -14.64 7.18 -11.40
CA GLY A 45 -13.62 7.03 -12.45
C GLY A 45 -12.20 7.15 -11.91
N LYS A 46 -11.94 8.15 -11.05
CA LYS A 46 -10.63 8.32 -10.41
C LYS A 46 -10.29 7.17 -9.46
N ALA A 47 -11.26 6.70 -8.67
CA ALA A 47 -11.07 5.58 -7.76
C ALA A 47 -10.71 4.31 -8.53
N VAL A 48 -11.48 3.98 -9.56
CA VAL A 48 -11.25 2.83 -10.44
C VAL A 48 -9.88 2.93 -11.09
N LEU A 49 -9.50 4.10 -11.60
CA LEU A 49 -8.19 4.31 -12.22
C LEU A 49 -7.05 4.07 -11.22
N GLY A 50 -7.14 4.65 -10.02
CA GLY A 50 -6.16 4.48 -8.95
C GLY A 50 -5.98 3.00 -8.57
N PHE A 51 -7.10 2.31 -8.29
CA PHE A 51 -7.06 0.88 -7.95
C PHE A 51 -6.57 0.01 -9.11
N THR A 52 -6.96 0.32 -10.35
CA THR A 52 -6.52 -0.47 -11.52
C THR A 52 -5.02 -0.37 -11.70
N ILE A 53 -4.46 0.84 -11.59
CA ILE A 53 -3.00 1.05 -11.66
C ILE A 53 -2.32 0.36 -10.48
N GLY A 54 -2.84 0.55 -9.27
CA GLY A 54 -2.29 -0.01 -8.04
C GLY A 54 -2.22 -1.54 -8.08
N ILE A 55 -3.36 -2.20 -8.28
CA ILE A 55 -3.44 -3.66 -8.29
C ILE A 55 -2.66 -4.30 -9.46
N SER A 56 -2.71 -3.70 -10.66
CA SER A 56 -1.97 -4.22 -11.81
C SER A 56 -0.47 -4.13 -11.56
N THR A 57 -0.01 -3.04 -10.95
CA THR A 57 1.40 -2.89 -10.55
C THR A 57 1.78 -3.89 -9.45
N PHE A 58 0.87 -4.16 -8.50
CA PHE A 58 1.11 -5.15 -7.45
C PHE A 58 1.30 -6.57 -8.03
N PHE A 59 0.54 -6.96 -9.06
CA PHE A 59 0.75 -8.25 -9.72
C PHE A 59 2.15 -8.38 -10.33
N ILE A 60 2.69 -7.27 -10.87
CA ILE A 60 4.07 -7.22 -11.35
C ILE A 60 5.06 -7.34 -10.18
N VAL A 61 4.80 -6.68 -9.06
CA VAL A 61 5.61 -6.79 -7.83
C VAL A 61 5.67 -8.25 -7.36
N ILE A 62 4.52 -8.94 -7.26
CA ILE A 62 4.44 -10.35 -6.83
C ILE A 62 5.33 -11.24 -7.69
N LYS A 63 5.34 -11.05 -9.01
CA LYS A 63 6.24 -11.80 -9.92
C LYS A 63 7.70 -11.69 -9.49
N TYR A 64 8.16 -10.50 -9.13
CA TYR A 64 9.55 -10.29 -8.70
C TYR A 64 9.80 -10.74 -7.26
N MET A 65 8.84 -10.58 -6.35
CA MET A 65 8.92 -11.10 -4.98
C MET A 65 9.08 -12.63 -4.99
N ASN A 66 8.27 -13.33 -5.80
CA ASN A 66 8.38 -14.78 -6.00
C ASN A 66 9.75 -15.19 -6.56
N ALA A 67 10.33 -14.41 -7.47
CA ALA A 67 11.68 -14.66 -8.00
C ALA A 67 12.78 -14.53 -6.95
N LEU A 68 12.55 -13.80 -5.86
CA LEU A 68 13.43 -13.73 -4.68
C LEU A 68 13.06 -14.75 -3.58
N GLY A 69 12.10 -15.65 -3.84
CA GLY A 69 11.63 -16.65 -2.89
C GLY A 69 10.61 -16.13 -1.87
N ILE A 70 10.17 -14.87 -1.99
CA ILE A 70 9.13 -14.30 -1.13
C ILE A 70 7.76 -14.69 -1.68
N VAL A 71 7.30 -15.89 -1.31
CA VAL A 71 6.04 -16.49 -1.80
C VAL A 71 4.89 -16.43 -0.79
N ALA A 72 5.20 -16.10 0.47
CA ALA A 72 4.20 -15.99 1.53
C ALA A 72 3.25 -14.81 1.26
N PRO A 73 1.94 -15.05 1.07
CA PRO A 73 0.96 -13.99 0.80
C PRO A 73 0.96 -12.91 1.88
N GLU A 74 1.18 -13.29 3.13
CA GLU A 74 1.24 -12.40 4.29
C GLU A 74 2.31 -11.31 4.12
N ILE A 75 3.51 -11.71 3.68
CA ILE A 75 4.65 -10.80 3.46
C ILE A 75 4.39 -9.89 2.25
N GLN A 76 3.83 -10.45 1.18
CA GLN A 76 3.50 -9.69 -0.03
C GLN A 76 2.43 -8.63 0.27
N THR A 77 1.36 -9.02 0.95
CA THR A 77 0.24 -8.14 1.28
C THR A 77 0.65 -7.06 2.27
N ILE A 78 1.38 -7.36 3.36
CA ILE A 78 1.75 -6.30 4.32
C ILE A 78 2.66 -5.25 3.70
N THR A 79 3.57 -5.66 2.82
CA THR A 79 4.51 -4.75 2.15
C THR A 79 3.73 -3.74 1.29
N TRP A 80 2.78 -4.23 0.50
CA TRP A 80 1.88 -3.39 -0.29
C TRP A 80 0.91 -2.55 0.56
N PHE A 81 0.26 -3.16 1.55
CA PHE A 81 -0.77 -2.50 2.37
C PHE A 81 -0.17 -1.41 3.25
N SER A 82 1.08 -1.58 3.71
CA SER A 82 1.79 -0.54 4.44
C SER A 82 2.01 0.72 3.58
N MET A 83 2.40 0.55 2.31
CA MET A 83 2.56 1.67 1.37
C MET A 83 1.21 2.35 1.10
N MET A 84 0.14 1.56 0.97
CA MET A 84 -1.22 2.08 0.79
C MET A 84 -1.67 2.92 2.01
N ILE A 85 -1.58 2.40 3.23
CA ILE A 85 -2.01 3.10 4.45
C ILE A 85 -1.22 4.40 4.63
N VAL A 86 0.11 4.33 4.49
CA VAL A 86 0.98 5.50 4.59
C VAL A 86 0.61 6.52 3.52
N GLY A 87 0.39 6.07 2.28
CA GLY A 87 -0.09 6.90 1.18
C GLY A 87 -1.39 7.62 1.51
N VAL A 88 -2.38 6.91 2.07
CA VAL A 88 -3.67 7.50 2.46
C VAL A 88 -3.47 8.55 3.54
N ALA A 89 -2.69 8.25 4.58
CA ALA A 89 -2.44 9.18 5.68
C ALA A 89 -1.73 10.46 5.20
N LEU A 90 -0.78 10.35 4.27
CA LEU A 90 -0.07 11.48 3.69
C LEU A 90 -0.95 12.31 2.75
N PHE A 91 -1.61 11.67 1.78
CA PHE A 91 -2.40 12.37 0.76
C PHE A 91 -3.72 12.94 1.28
N SER A 92 -4.31 12.35 2.33
CA SER A 92 -5.45 12.94 3.02
C SER A 92 -5.06 14.16 3.87
N GLY A 93 -3.77 14.37 4.14
CA GLY A 93 -3.26 15.38 5.05
C GLY A 93 -3.48 15.04 6.54
N ALA A 94 -4.16 13.94 6.85
CA ALA A 94 -4.46 13.54 8.23
C ALA A 94 -3.18 13.30 9.04
N PHE A 95 -2.13 12.76 8.42
CA PHE A 95 -0.86 12.52 9.10
C PHE A 95 -0.27 13.81 9.72
N PHE A 96 -0.42 14.95 9.04
CA PHE A 96 0.11 16.24 9.51
C PHE A 96 -0.75 16.88 10.61
N THR A 97 -1.97 16.40 10.81
CA THR A 97 -2.85 16.86 11.90
C THR A 97 -2.75 15.97 13.14
N TRP A 98 -2.08 14.82 13.04
CA TRP A 98 -1.96 13.89 14.15
C TRP A 98 -1.07 14.41 15.28
N ARG A 99 -1.53 14.19 16.51
CA ARG A 99 -0.73 14.35 17.73
C ARG A 99 0.35 13.28 17.77
N TRP A 100 1.44 13.56 18.49
CA TRP A 100 2.55 12.61 18.67
C TRP A 100 2.07 11.24 19.21
N THR A 101 1.04 11.23 20.06
CA THR A 101 0.44 10.00 20.59
C THR A 101 -0.21 9.15 19.50
N GLU A 102 -0.87 9.78 18.53
CA GLU A 102 -1.55 9.10 17.42
C GLU A 102 -0.53 8.51 16.44
N GLN A 103 0.56 9.23 16.19
CA GLN A 103 1.70 8.72 15.43
C GLN A 103 2.35 7.51 16.13
N ALA A 104 2.53 7.56 17.45
CA ALA A 104 3.08 6.45 18.22
C ALA A 104 2.18 5.20 18.15
N VAL A 105 0.86 5.38 18.22
CA VAL A 105 -0.11 4.29 18.01
C VAL A 105 0.02 3.71 16.61
N ALA A 106 0.08 4.55 15.57
CA ALA A 106 0.22 4.08 14.18
C ALA A 106 1.50 3.24 13.98
N VAL A 107 2.64 3.71 14.50
CA VAL A 107 3.91 2.97 14.47
C VAL A 107 3.80 1.66 15.24
N GLY A 108 3.19 1.67 16.43
CA GLY A 108 2.98 0.47 17.25
C GLY A 108 2.10 -0.57 16.55
N VAL A 109 1.03 -0.16 15.88
CA VAL A 109 0.15 -1.06 15.10
C VAL A 109 0.90 -1.67 13.93
N LEU A 110 1.62 -0.86 13.15
CA LEU A 110 2.42 -1.36 12.01
C LEU A 110 3.49 -2.35 12.47
N ALA A 111 4.18 -2.05 13.57
CA ALA A 111 5.16 -2.96 14.17
C ALA A 111 4.50 -4.25 14.69
N GLY A 112 3.35 -4.16 15.34
CA GLY A 112 2.61 -5.31 15.86
C GLY A 112 2.13 -6.26 14.75
N ILE A 113 1.55 -5.71 13.68
CA ILE A 113 1.13 -6.50 12.51
C ILE A 113 2.36 -7.11 11.83
N GLY A 114 3.42 -6.33 11.61
CA GLY A 114 4.67 -6.81 11.02
C GLY A 114 5.29 -7.97 11.81
N TRP A 115 5.30 -7.86 13.14
CA TRP A 115 5.76 -8.92 14.04
C TRP A 115 4.92 -10.19 13.92
N LEU A 116 3.58 -10.07 13.93
CA LEU A 116 2.69 -11.23 13.81
C LEU A 116 2.90 -11.97 12.49
N LEU A 117 2.96 -11.25 11.37
CA LEU A 117 3.12 -11.86 10.06
C LEU A 117 4.50 -12.48 9.86
N PHE A 118 5.56 -11.86 10.39
CA PHE A 118 6.88 -12.46 10.39
C PHE A 118 6.91 -13.76 11.21
N ARG A 119 6.21 -13.81 12.34
CA ARG A 119 6.13 -14.99 13.19
C ARG A 119 5.30 -16.12 12.59
N THR A 120 4.26 -15.82 11.81
CA THR A 120 3.33 -16.83 11.28
C THR A 120 3.62 -17.24 9.84
N GLY A 121 4.32 -16.41 9.06
CA GLY A 121 4.63 -16.65 7.64
C GLY A 121 6.02 -17.25 7.39
N GLY A 122 6.73 -17.68 8.44
CA GLY A 122 8.04 -18.33 8.38
C GLY A 122 7.97 -19.84 8.55
#